data_AF-A0A1G2T613-F1
#
_entry.id   AF-A0A1G2T613-F1
#
_cell.length_a   1.000
_cell.length_b   1.000
_cell.length_c   1.000
_cell.angle_alpha   90.00
_cell.angle_beta   90.00
_cell.angle_gamma   90.00
#
_symmetry.space_group_name_H-M   'P 1'
#
loop_
_entity.id
_entity.type
_entity.pdbx_description
1 polymer ?
#
loop_
_entity_poly.entity_id
_entity_poly.type
_entity_poly.pdbx_seq_one_letter_code
_entity_poly.pdbx_strand_id
1 'polypeptide(L)'
;MKATVVGLQGELGSGKTAFAKALGKMMGIDEHIVSPTFVIMKSYDINWRGFRKLIHIDAYRIESESELLNLGWDTLVENPQYLILVEWPERVEGILPKDTRRIFFKHEI
;
A
#
# COMPACT_ATOMS: atom_id res chain seq x y z
N MET A 1 -12.44 -3.90 -14.18
CA MET A 1 -11.54 -4.54 -13.18
C MET A 1 -11.02 -3.43 -12.30
N LYS A 2 -10.89 -3.66 -11.00
CA LYS A 2 -10.39 -2.68 -10.03
C LYS A 2 -8.89 -2.89 -9.76
N ALA A 3 -8.27 -1.95 -9.07
CA ALA A 3 -6.90 -2.07 -8.60
C ALA A 3 -6.71 -3.32 -7.74
N THR A 4 -5.49 -3.88 -7.75
CA THR A 4 -5.14 -4.92 -6.79
C THR A 4 -4.68 -4.26 -5.50
N VAL A 5 -5.43 -4.47 -4.41
CA VAL A 5 -5.11 -3.91 -3.09
C VAL A 5 -4.57 -5.02 -2.17
N VAL A 6 -3.43 -4.74 -1.54
CA VAL A 6 -2.76 -5.64 -0.58
C VAL A 6 -2.55 -4.89 0.73
N GLY A 7 -3.22 -5.33 1.78
CA GLY A 7 -3.01 -4.88 3.15
C GLY A 7 -1.81 -5.58 3.77
N LEU A 8 -0.87 -4.79 4.30
CA LEU A 8 0.30 -5.24 5.06
C LEU A 8 0.01 -4.98 6.54
N GLN A 9 -0.31 -6.03 7.27
CA GLN A 9 -0.75 -5.94 8.67
C GLN A 9 0.27 -6.59 9.60
N GLY A 10 0.56 -5.96 10.74
CA GLY A 10 1.51 -6.48 11.72
C GLY A 10 2.03 -5.36 12.62
N GLU A 11 2.75 -5.72 13.67
CA GLU A 11 3.25 -4.76 14.66
C GLU A 11 4.29 -3.78 14.09
N LEU A 12 4.60 -2.72 14.84
CA LEU A 12 5.67 -1.81 14.47
C LEU A 12 6.99 -2.59 14.38
N GLY A 13 7.76 -2.35 13.32
CA GLY A 13 9.01 -3.06 13.09
C GLY A 13 8.87 -4.46 12.50
N SER A 14 7.65 -4.98 12.27
CA SER A 14 7.40 -6.34 11.75
C SER A 14 7.86 -6.61 10.30
N GLY A 15 8.53 -5.66 9.65
CA GLY A 15 9.02 -5.81 8.27
C GLY A 15 8.06 -5.41 7.15
N LYS A 16 6.90 -4.80 7.44
CA LYS A 16 5.93 -4.33 6.41
C LYS A 16 6.59 -3.44 5.33
N THR A 17 7.27 -2.37 5.73
CA THR A 17 7.99 -1.50 4.78
C THR A 17 9.15 -2.23 4.10
N ALA A 18 9.82 -3.16 4.78
CA ALA A 18 10.90 -3.95 4.16
C ALA A 18 10.37 -4.82 3.02
N PHE A 19 9.17 -5.40 3.18
CA PHE A 19 8.46 -6.10 2.11
C PHE A 19 8.14 -5.17 0.93
N ALA A 20 7.57 -3.97 1.20
CA ALA A 20 7.27 -3.00 0.14
C ALA A 20 8.53 -2.60 -0.67
N LYS A 21 9.65 -2.39 0.02
CA LYS A 21 10.95 -2.10 -0.60
C LYS A 21 11.43 -3.25 -1.48
N ALA A 22 11.41 -4.49 -0.96
CA ALA A 22 11.84 -5.66 -1.70
C ALA A 22 10.97 -5.90 -2.95
N LEU A 23 9.65 -5.72 -2.82
CA LEU A 23 8.70 -5.86 -3.92
C LEU A 23 8.96 -4.80 -5.00
N GLY A 24 9.10 -3.53 -4.61
CA GLY A 24 9.36 -2.46 -5.56
C GLY A 24 10.68 -2.62 -6.31
N LYS A 25 11.74 -3.08 -5.62
CA LYS A 25 13.01 -3.43 -6.26
C LYS A 25 12.83 -4.52 -7.33
N MET A 26 12.03 -5.56 -7.05
CA MET A 26 11.72 -6.61 -8.03
C MET A 26 10.92 -6.07 -9.23
N MET A 27 10.20 -4.96 -9.06
CA MET A 27 9.43 -4.29 -10.11
C MET A 27 10.24 -3.27 -10.91
N GLY A 28 11.55 -3.12 -10.62
CA GLY A 28 12.44 -2.19 -11.32
C GLY A 28 12.36 -0.75 -10.81
N ILE A 29 11.88 -0.53 -9.59
CA ILE A 29 11.95 0.78 -8.94
C ILE A 29 13.39 0.98 -8.45
N ASP A 30 14.11 1.89 -9.11
CA ASP A 30 15.51 2.23 -8.77
C ASP A 30 15.63 3.21 -7.60
N GLU A 31 14.55 3.94 -7.29
CA GLU A 31 14.52 4.87 -6.17
C GLU A 31 14.36 4.18 -4.81
N HIS A 32 14.90 4.82 -3.76
CA HIS A 32 14.74 4.34 -2.40
C HIS A 32 13.28 4.44 -1.95
N ILE A 33 12.59 3.30 -1.96
CA ILE A 33 11.30 3.16 -1.27
C ILE A 33 11.54 3.35 0.23
N VAL A 34 10.78 4.26 0.82
CA VAL A 34 10.77 4.57 2.25
C VAL A 34 9.34 4.56 2.71
N SER A 35 9.10 4.29 3.99
CA SER A 35 7.72 4.35 4.49
C SER A 35 7.18 5.76 4.28
N PRO A 36 6.00 5.92 3.65
CA PRO A 36 5.40 7.22 3.43
C PRO A 36 4.73 7.78 4.70
N THR A 37 5.08 7.34 5.91
CA THR A 37 4.41 7.70 7.17
C THR A 37 4.07 9.19 7.35
N PHE A 38 4.90 10.11 6.84
CA PHE A 38 4.63 11.57 6.93
C PHE A 38 3.84 12.14 5.74
N VAL A 39 3.97 11.54 4.55
CA VAL A 39 3.27 11.98 3.32
C VAL A 39 2.03 11.14 3.03
N ILE A 40 1.78 10.12 3.85
CA ILE A 40 0.73 9.10 3.81
C ILE A 40 0.82 8.19 2.58
N MET A 41 1.08 8.73 1.39
CA MET A 41 1.09 8.02 0.11
C MET A 41 2.32 8.38 -0.72
N LYS A 42 2.89 7.37 -1.38
CA LYS A 42 3.84 7.54 -2.50
C LYS A 42 3.41 6.68 -3.68
N SER A 43 3.69 7.15 -4.88
CA SER A 43 3.40 6.42 -6.12
C SER A 43 4.65 6.29 -6.97
N TYR A 44 4.85 5.10 -7.53
CA TYR A 44 6.03 4.75 -8.31
C TYR A 44 5.58 4.20 -9.66
N ASP A 45 6.16 4.70 -10.75
CA ASP A 45 5.92 4.15 -12.08
C ASP A 45 6.65 2.83 -12.22
N ILE A 46 5.94 1.82 -12.73
CA ILE A 46 6.47 0.47 -12.93
C ILE A 46 5.98 -0.08 -14.27
N ASN A 47 6.68 -1.09 -14.79
CA ASN A 47 6.21 -1.89 -15.91
C ASN A 47 6.38 -3.37 -15.57
N TRP A 48 5.45 -3.90 -14.78
CA TRP A 48 5.58 -5.25 -14.22
C TRP A 48 4.26 -6.01 -14.32
N ARG A 49 4.24 -7.11 -15.08
CA ARG A 49 3.07 -8.01 -15.25
C ARG A 49 1.74 -7.27 -15.54
N GLY A 50 1.78 -6.22 -16.34
CA GLY A 50 0.60 -5.42 -16.70
C GLY A 50 0.27 -4.27 -15.74
N PHE A 51 0.91 -4.21 -14.57
CA PHE A 51 0.83 -3.05 -13.67
C PHE A 51 1.67 -1.88 -14.20
N ARG A 52 1.16 -0.67 -13.94
CA ARG A 52 1.73 0.61 -14.36
C ARG A 52 2.14 1.50 -13.19
N LYS A 53 1.52 1.32 -12.03
CA LYS A 53 1.93 2.00 -10.79
C LYS A 53 1.93 1.05 -9.60
N LEU A 54 2.94 1.23 -8.75
CA LEU A 54 2.93 0.80 -7.35
C LEU A 54 2.53 2.02 -6.50
N ILE A 55 1.46 1.90 -5.74
CA ILE A 55 1.03 2.92 -4.77
C ILE A 55 1.30 2.34 -3.39
N HIS A 56 2.11 3.02 -2.60
CA HIS A 56 2.42 2.65 -1.23
C HIS A 56 1.78 3.66 -0.29
N ILE A 57 0.87 3.19 0.56
CA ILE A 57 0.18 3.95 1.58
C ILE A 57 0.61 3.41 2.95
N ASP A 58 0.90 4.31 3.89
CA ASP A 58 1.10 3.98 5.31
C ASP A 58 0.02 4.70 6.12
N ALA A 59 -0.96 3.92 6.60
CA ALA A 59 -2.10 4.44 7.35
C ALA A 59 -1.84 4.56 8.85
N TYR A 60 -0.60 4.37 9.34
CA TYR A 60 -0.27 4.41 10.77
C TYR A 60 -0.73 5.69 11.48
N ARG A 61 -0.67 6.82 10.79
CA ARG A 61 -1.02 8.16 11.31
C ARG A 61 -2.36 8.70 10.81
N ILE A 62 -3.10 7.92 10.03
CA ILE A 62 -4.45 8.32 9.62
C ILE A 62 -5.35 8.30 10.86
N GLU A 63 -6.03 9.42 11.11
CA GLU A 63 -7.03 9.56 12.17
C GLU A 63 -8.44 9.23 11.66
N SER A 64 -8.69 9.42 10.36
CA SER A 64 -9.97 9.08 9.73
C SER A 64 -9.84 8.64 8.27
N GLU A 65 -10.73 7.74 7.83
CA GLU A 65 -10.82 7.29 6.43
C GLU A 65 -10.96 8.43 5.42
N SER A 66 -11.59 9.53 5.83
CA SER A 66 -11.74 10.76 5.04
C SER A 66 -10.42 11.32 4.54
N GLU A 67 -9.32 11.14 5.27
CA GLU A 67 -7.99 11.58 4.83
C GLU A 67 -7.55 10.85 3.55
N LEU A 68 -7.79 9.54 3.48
CA LEU A 68 -7.44 8.77 2.29
C LEU A 68 -8.40 9.05 1.12
N LEU A 69 -9.68 9.28 1.42
CA LEU A 69 -10.66 9.74 0.43
C LEU A 69 -10.22 11.07 -0.19
N ASN A 70 -9.75 12.03 0.61
CA ASN A 70 -9.21 13.31 0.14
C ASN A 70 -7.95 13.17 -0.72
N LEU A 71 -7.18 12.08 -0.53
CA LEU A 71 -6.05 11.72 -1.39
C LEU A 71 -6.47 11.02 -2.69
N GLY A 72 -7.77 10.96 -2.98
CA GLY A 72 -8.32 10.43 -4.21
C GLY A 72 -8.46 8.91 -4.22
N TRP A 73 -8.59 8.27 -3.05
CA TRP A 73 -8.73 6.80 -2.91
C TRP A 73 -9.71 6.18 -3.92
N ASP A 74 -10.89 6.77 -4.05
CA ASP A 74 -11.95 6.27 -4.95
C ASP A 74 -11.47 6.18 -6.40
N THR A 75 -10.64 7.12 -6.84
CA THR A 75 -10.08 7.10 -8.20
C THR A 75 -8.96 6.06 -8.33
N LEU A 76 -8.15 5.89 -7.29
CA LEU A 76 -7.02 4.96 -7.28
C LEU A 76 -7.51 3.51 -7.39
N VAL A 77 -8.55 3.15 -6.61
CA VAL A 77 -9.07 1.77 -6.58
C VAL A 77 -9.80 1.36 -7.85
N GLU A 78 -10.30 2.30 -8.65
CA GLU A 78 -10.96 1.98 -9.93
C GLU A 78 -9.97 1.64 -11.05
N ASN A 79 -8.66 1.87 -10.88
CA ASN A 79 -7.68 1.61 -11.94
C ASN A 79 -7.12 0.17 -11.88
N PRO A 80 -7.42 -0.71 -12.86
CA PRO A 80 -6.94 -2.10 -12.85
C PRO A 80 -5.44 -2.26 -13.03
N GLN A 81 -4.74 -1.22 -13.50
CA GLN A 81 -3.28 -1.26 -13.71
C GLN A 81 -2.51 -0.85 -12.45
N TYR A 82 -3.18 -0.59 -11.33
CA TYR A 82 -2.54 -0.21 -10.08
C TYR A 82 -2.42 -1.39 -9.12
N LEU A 83 -1.23 -1.50 -8.53
CA LEU A 83 -0.97 -2.31 -7.36
C LEU A 83 -0.83 -1.37 -6.16
N ILE A 84 -1.70 -1.55 -5.16
CA ILE A 84 -1.76 -0.69 -3.98
C ILE A 84 -1.35 -1.50 -2.75
N LEU A 85 -0.28 -1.10 -2.08
CA LEU A 85 0.13 -1.60 -0.78
C LEU A 85 -0.36 -0.64 0.30
N VAL A 86 -1.08 -1.15 1.28
CA VAL A 86 -1.56 -0.37 2.44
C VAL A 86 -0.96 -0.96 3.71
N GLU A 87 -0.01 -0.26 4.34
CA GLU A 87 0.42 -0.60 5.69
C GLU A 87 -0.64 -0.16 6.71
N TRP A 88 -0.84 -0.97 7.75
CA TRP A 88 -1.89 -0.76 8.76
C TRP A 88 -3.31 -0.65 8.16
N PRO A 89 -3.72 -1.59 7.28
CA PRO A 89 -5.00 -1.54 6.59
C PRO A 89 -6.21 -1.44 7.54
N GLU A 90 -6.08 -1.94 8.78
CA GLU A 90 -7.11 -1.86 9.81
C GLU A 90 -7.49 -0.42 10.21
N ARG A 91 -6.65 0.58 9.91
CA ARG A 91 -6.95 2.00 10.16
C ARG A 91 -7.93 2.60 9.16
N VAL A 92 -8.12 1.93 8.02
CA VAL A 92 -8.96 2.40 6.91
C VAL A 92 -9.90 1.30 6.40
N GLU A 93 -10.25 0.35 7.28
CA GLU A 93 -10.95 -0.89 6.92
C GLU A 93 -12.26 -0.66 6.14
N GLY A 94 -13.03 0.38 6.50
CA GLY A 94 -14.34 0.66 5.95
C GLY A 94 -14.33 1.08 4.48
N ILE A 95 -13.19 1.59 3.98
CA ILE A 95 -13.04 2.03 2.58
C ILE A 95 -12.27 1.05 1.70
N LEU A 96 -11.70 -0.03 2.26
CA LEU A 96 -10.97 -1.01 1.47
C LEU A 96 -11.91 -1.86 0.61
N PRO A 97 -11.53 -2.22 -0.64
CA PRO A 97 -12.25 -3.21 -1.43
C PRO A 97 -12.41 -4.54 -0.68
N LYS A 98 -13.58 -5.18 -0.83
CA LYS A 98 -13.90 -6.45 -0.16
C LYS A 98 -12.94 -7.60 -0.53
N ASP A 99 -12.32 -7.52 -1.70
CA ASP A 99 -11.36 -8.49 -2.22
C ASP A 99 -9.89 -8.16 -1.90
N THR A 100 -9.65 -7.16 -1.03
CA THR A 100 -8.31 -6.80 -0.53
C THR A 100 -7.59 -8.04 0.00
N ARG A 101 -6.39 -8.31 -0.52
CA ARG A 101 -5.53 -9.39 -0.03
C ARG A 101 -4.80 -8.93 1.22
N ARG A 102 -4.60 -9.82 2.20
CA ARG A 102 -3.88 -9.49 3.44
C ARG A 102 -2.63 -10.33 3.59
N ILE A 103 -1.55 -9.69 4.01
CA ILE A 103 -0.31 -10.32 4.44
C ILE A 103 -0.10 -9.93 5.91
N PHE A 104 -0.07 -10.93 6.78
CA PHE A 104 0.16 -10.74 8.21
C PHE A 104 1.63 -10.99 8.54
N PHE A 105 2.27 -10.00 9.13
CA PHE A 105 3.65 -10.02 9.57
C PHE A 105 3.69 -10.25 11.08
N LYS A 106 4.42 -11.27 11.50
CA LYS A 106 4.72 -11.57 12.90
C LYS A 106 6.22 -11.75 13.07
N HIS A 107 6.74 -11.36 14.21
CA HIS A 107 8.06 -11.77 14.65
C HIS A 107 7.88 -12.81 15.75
N GLU A 108 8.53 -13.96 15.62
CA GLU A 108 8.69 -14.88 16.73
C GLU A 108 9.87 -14.37 17.56
N ILE A 109 9.61 -14.08 18.83
CA ILE A 109 10.65 -13.80 19.84
C ILE A 109 11.00 -15.13 20.51
#